data_AF-A0A971E7P1-F1
#
_entry.id   AF-A0A971E7P1-F1
#
_cell.length_a   1.000
_cell.length_b   1.000
_cell.length_c   1.000
_cell.angle_alpha   90.00
_cell.angle_beta   90.00
_cell.angle_gamma   90.00
#
_symmetry.space_group_name_H-M   'P 1'
#
loop_
_entity.id
_entity.type
_entity.pdbx_description
1 polymer ?
#
loop_
_entity_poly.entity_id
_entity_poly.type
_entity_poly.pdbx_seq_one_letter_code
_entity_poly.pdbx_strand_id
1 'polypeptide(L)'
;MDEIRDNLVWVLQRLAEWPVWKAIAGAVIATLHFLIGDVTPALRAILVLVALDWLTGFSYALIRREVSSHRLFRGSVKLAIYLILIILGHQCAMSGIPVAGMGVAGLIEGYLLLTEAVSVAENLDRIALHYDITLPFLQHLLKYLKHQERIHVRSTRRGGDVDGR
;
A
#
# COMPACT_ATOMS: atom_id res chain seq x y z
N MET A 1 28.53 20.65 26.75
CA MET A 1 27.65 20.11 25.68
C MET A 1 27.50 18.60 25.82
N ASP A 2 28.56 17.89 26.23
CA ASP A 2 28.51 16.43 26.49
C ASP A 2 27.60 16.06 27.67
N GLU A 3 27.61 16.79 28.77
CA GLU A 3 26.74 16.50 29.93
C GLU A 3 25.24 16.59 29.62
N ILE A 4 24.83 17.51 28.74
CA ILE A 4 23.44 17.62 28.26
C ILE A 4 23.09 16.44 27.36
N ARG A 5 24.01 16.04 26.46
CA ARG A 5 23.83 14.86 25.61
C ARG A 5 23.68 13.59 26.45
N ASP A 6 24.53 13.43 27.46
CA ASP A 6 24.58 12.22 28.27
C ASP A 6 23.33 12.12 29.18
N ASN A 7 22.84 13.24 29.72
CA ASN A 7 21.57 13.30 30.43
C ASN A 7 20.37 13.00 29.51
N LEU A 8 20.37 13.49 28.27
CA LEU A 8 19.32 13.18 27.29
C LEU A 8 19.32 11.70 26.91
N VAL A 9 20.50 11.12 26.65
CA VAL A 9 20.65 9.69 26.35
C VAL A 9 20.17 8.85 27.53
N TRP A 10 20.51 9.22 28.76
CA TRP A 10 20.04 8.55 29.97
C TRP A 10 18.51 8.60 30.11
N VAL A 11 17.89 9.77 29.93
CA VAL A 11 16.42 9.91 29.98
C VAL A 11 15.75 9.06 28.89
N LEU A 12 16.27 9.09 27.67
CA LEU A 12 15.72 8.32 26.55
C LEU A 12 15.85 6.80 26.76
N GLN A 13 17.00 6.33 27.23
CA GLN A 13 17.21 4.93 27.60
C GLN A 13 16.26 4.52 28.72
N ARG A 14 16.12 5.36 29.75
CA ARG A 14 15.25 5.07 30.89
C ARG A 14 13.78 5.02 30.48
N LEU A 15 13.34 5.91 29.60
CA LEU A 15 12.00 5.88 29.02
C LEU A 15 11.79 4.64 28.13
N ALA A 16 12.76 4.26 27.31
CA ALA A 16 12.69 3.08 26.45
C ALA A 16 12.70 1.75 27.24
N GLU A 17 13.30 1.73 28.43
CA GLU A 17 13.35 0.55 29.29
C GLU A 17 12.03 0.25 30.02
N TRP A 18 11.06 1.15 29.97
CA TRP A 18 9.80 0.97 30.69
C TRP A 18 9.08 -0.31 30.25
N PRO A 19 8.80 -1.23 31.19
CA PRO A 19 8.19 -2.52 30.87
C PRO A 19 6.80 -2.36 30.24
N VAL A 20 6.10 -1.26 30.53
CA VAL A 20 4.80 -0.92 29.94
C VAL A 20 4.90 -0.74 28.42
N TRP A 21 5.89 0.00 27.91
CA TRP A 21 6.03 0.20 26.46
C TRP A 21 6.42 -1.09 25.74
N LYS A 22 7.28 -1.90 26.36
CA LYS A 22 7.65 -3.23 25.85
C LYS A 22 6.43 -4.16 25.82
N ALA A 23 5.60 -4.14 26.86
CA ALA A 23 4.37 -4.92 26.92
C ALA A 23 3.36 -4.48 25.85
N ILE A 24 3.17 -3.17 25.68
CA ILE A 24 2.30 -2.63 24.63
C ILE A 24 2.82 -2.99 23.24
N ALA A 25 4.11 -2.78 22.97
CA ALA A 25 4.72 -3.13 21.69
C ALA A 25 4.62 -4.64 21.41
N GLY A 26 4.90 -5.47 22.42
CA GLY A 26 4.74 -6.93 22.33
C GLY A 26 3.30 -7.34 22.04
N ALA A 27 2.32 -6.74 22.73
CA ALA A 27 0.90 -6.99 22.49
C ALA A 27 0.50 -6.60 21.07
N VAL A 28 0.92 -5.42 20.59
CA VAL A 28 0.65 -4.96 19.23
C VAL A 28 1.28 -5.90 18.19
N ILE A 29 2.55 -6.27 18.35
CA ILE A 29 3.23 -7.19 17.44
C ILE A 29 2.55 -8.56 17.43
N ALA A 30 2.20 -9.09 18.61
CA ALA A 30 1.50 -10.37 18.71
C ALA A 30 0.12 -10.33 18.05
N THR A 31 -0.64 -9.25 18.25
CA THR A 31 -1.94 -9.06 17.59
C THR A 31 -1.78 -8.94 16.07
N LEU A 32 -0.81 -8.16 15.58
CA LEU A 32 -0.55 -8.04 14.14
C LEU A 32 -0.14 -9.38 13.53
N HIS A 33 0.74 -10.12 14.22
CA HIS A 33 1.16 -11.44 13.77
C HIS A 33 0.01 -12.44 13.75
N PHE A 34 -0.89 -12.41 14.75
CA PHE A 34 -2.11 -13.21 14.74
C PHE A 34 -3.06 -12.85 13.59
N LEU A 35 -3.18 -11.57 13.25
CA LEU A 35 -4.11 -11.08 12.23
C LEU A 35 -3.59 -11.31 10.80
N ILE A 36 -2.30 -11.12 10.57
CA ILE A 36 -1.66 -11.07 9.24
C ILE A 36 -0.83 -12.32 8.94
N GLY A 37 -0.35 -13.02 9.98
CA GLY A 37 0.58 -14.14 9.86
C GLY A 37 2.03 -13.68 9.67
N ASP A 38 2.79 -14.50 8.94
CA ASP A 38 4.19 -14.23 8.61
C ASP A 38 4.35 -13.16 7.54
N VAL A 39 5.49 -12.47 7.55
CA VAL A 39 5.85 -11.53 6.49
C VAL A 39 6.29 -12.30 5.25
N THR A 40 5.29 -12.66 4.42
CA THR A 40 5.51 -13.34 3.15
C THR A 40 6.30 -12.48 2.15
N PRO A 41 6.97 -13.08 1.15
CA PRO A 41 7.61 -12.31 0.08
C PRO A 41 6.63 -11.38 -0.65
N ALA A 42 5.37 -11.81 -0.83
CA ALA A 42 4.32 -11.00 -1.45
C ALA A 42 3.97 -9.79 -0.58
N LEU A 43 3.73 -9.98 0.73
CA LEU A 43 3.47 -8.89 1.65
C LEU A 43 4.65 -7.89 1.70
N ARG A 44 5.88 -8.41 1.73
CA ARG A 44 7.09 -7.56 1.67
C ARG A 44 7.13 -6.72 0.39
N ALA A 45 6.83 -7.31 -0.76
CA ALA A 45 6.78 -6.59 -2.03
C ALA A 45 5.69 -5.52 -2.04
N ILE A 46 4.49 -5.82 -1.52
CA ILE A 46 3.40 -4.85 -1.38
C ILE A 46 3.85 -3.67 -0.51
N LEU A 47 4.45 -3.92 0.65
CA LEU A 47 4.92 -2.85 1.54
C LEU A 47 5.97 -1.96 0.87
N VAL A 48 6.92 -2.55 0.12
CA VAL A 48 7.90 -1.78 -0.66
C VAL A 48 7.21 -0.93 -1.73
N LEU A 49 6.24 -1.49 -2.46
CA LEU A 49 5.53 -0.75 -3.49
C LEU A 49 4.66 0.37 -2.92
N VAL A 50 3.96 0.15 -1.80
CA VAL A 50 3.21 1.21 -1.09
C VAL A 50 4.15 2.33 -0.64
N ALA A 51 5.33 1.99 -0.12
CA ALA A 51 6.33 2.99 0.26
C ALA A 51 6.84 3.80 -0.94
N LEU A 52 7.14 3.12 -2.06
CA LEU A 52 7.53 3.77 -3.30
C LEU A 52 6.40 4.63 -3.87
N ASP A 53 5.15 4.18 -3.81
CA ASP A 53 3.98 4.92 -4.28
C ASP A 53 3.81 6.22 -3.49
N TRP A 54 3.92 6.12 -2.16
CA TRP A 54 3.86 7.29 -1.29
C TRP A 54 5.01 8.27 -1.56
N LEU A 55 6.25 7.79 -1.68
CA LEU A 55 7.42 8.62 -1.96
C LEU A 55 7.34 9.30 -3.34
N THR A 56 7.00 8.55 -4.38
CA THR A 56 6.92 9.05 -5.76
C THR A 56 5.71 9.97 -5.95
N GLY A 57 4.56 9.63 -5.38
CA GLY A 57 3.37 10.48 -5.36
C GLY A 57 3.57 11.78 -4.59
N PHE A 58 4.25 11.72 -3.44
CA PHE A 58 4.62 12.91 -2.66
C PHE A 58 5.63 13.78 -3.43
N SER A 59 6.65 13.18 -4.05
CA SER A 59 7.64 13.88 -4.86
C SER A 59 6.99 14.67 -6.00
N TYR A 60 6.06 14.04 -6.74
CA TYR A 60 5.31 14.73 -7.79
C TYR A 60 4.46 15.90 -7.26
N ALA A 61 3.80 15.72 -6.12
CA ALA A 61 3.02 16.79 -5.48
C ALA A 61 3.89 17.96 -5.03
N LEU A 62 5.09 17.67 -4.52
CA LEU A 62 6.06 18.69 -4.10
C LEU A 62 6.60 19.48 -5.29
N ILE A 63 6.94 18.79 -6.38
CA ILE A 63 7.37 19.40 -7.65
C ILE A 63 6.32 20.40 -8.16
N ARG A 64 5.03 20.03 -8.09
CA ARG A 64 3.91 20.90 -8.51
C ARG A 64 3.51 21.96 -7.47
N ARG A 65 4.11 21.97 -6.27
CA ARG A 65 3.70 22.80 -5.12
C ARG A 65 2.23 22.65 -4.70
N GLU A 66 1.64 21.48 -4.93
CA GLU A 66 0.23 21.21 -4.64
C GLU A 66 0.07 20.18 -3.52
N VAL A 67 0.79 20.33 -2.42
CA VAL A 67 0.64 19.41 -1.29
C VAL A 67 -0.73 19.62 -0.64
N SER A 68 -1.60 18.61 -0.73
CA SER A 68 -2.93 18.65 -0.11
C SER A 68 -3.06 17.56 0.96
N SER A 69 -3.60 17.94 2.13
CA SER A 69 -3.91 17.00 3.21
C SER A 69 -4.85 15.89 2.74
N HIS A 70 -5.77 16.21 1.82
CA HIS A 70 -6.65 15.22 1.20
C HIS A 70 -5.88 14.11 0.46
N ARG A 71 -4.74 14.41 -0.18
CA ARG A 71 -3.89 13.38 -0.81
C ARG A 71 -3.24 12.46 0.22
N LEU A 72 -2.73 13.01 1.32
CA LEU A 72 -2.14 12.23 2.41
C LEU A 72 -3.18 11.34 3.12
N PHE A 73 -4.38 11.87 3.36
CA PHE A 73 -5.49 11.12 3.94
C PHE A 73 -5.92 9.96 3.03
N ARG A 74 -5.98 10.19 1.71
CA ARG A 74 -6.29 9.13 0.75
C ARG A 74 -5.31 7.97 0.82
N GLY A 75 -4.01 8.24 0.96
CA GLY A 75 -3.00 7.20 1.16
C GLY A 75 -3.22 6.41 2.45
N SER A 76 -3.61 7.09 3.53
CA SER A 76 -3.92 6.44 4.82
C SER A 76 -5.13 5.51 4.73
N VAL A 77 -6.18 5.94 4.01
CA VAL A 77 -7.36 5.10 3.75
C VAL A 77 -7.00 3.88 2.90
N LYS A 78 -6.16 4.06 1.87
CA LYS A 78 -5.66 2.95 1.03
C LYS A 78 -4.92 1.91 1.88
N LEU A 79 -4.03 2.36 2.77
CA LEU A 79 -3.30 1.48 3.69
C LEU A 79 -4.24 0.70 4.63
N ALA A 80 -5.28 1.36 5.16
CA ALA A 80 -6.27 0.70 6.01
C ALA A 80 -7.07 -0.38 5.25
N ILE A 81 -7.49 -0.10 4.02
CA ILE A 81 -8.16 -1.08 3.15
C ILE A 81 -7.24 -2.28 2.89
N TYR A 82 -5.97 -2.03 2.60
CA TYR A 82 -4.99 -3.08 2.31
C TYR A 82 -4.77 -3.97 3.52
N LEU A 83 -4.62 -3.37 4.71
CA LEU A 83 -4.51 -4.12 5.95
C LEU A 83 -5.72 -5.04 6.16
N ILE A 84 -6.95 -4.54 5.96
CA ILE A 84 -8.17 -5.35 6.10
C ILE A 84 -8.19 -6.51 5.09
N LEU A 85 -7.80 -6.26 3.84
CA LEU A 85 -7.77 -7.29 2.80
C LEU A 85 -6.72 -8.37 3.08
N ILE A 86 -5.53 -7.99 3.54
CA ILE A 86 -4.48 -8.93 3.93
C ILE A 86 -4.94 -9.79 5.11
N ILE A 87 -5.57 -9.17 6.13
CA ILE A 87 -6.16 -9.91 7.24
C ILE A 87 -7.21 -10.89 6.73
N LEU A 88 -8.14 -10.46 5.87
CA LEU A 88 -9.14 -11.34 5.26
C LEU A 88 -8.50 -12.53 4.55
N GLY A 89 -7.49 -12.28 3.70
CA GLY A 89 -6.76 -13.34 2.99
C GLY A 89 -6.12 -14.33 3.96
N HIS A 90 -5.41 -13.84 4.99
CA HIS A 90 -4.78 -14.70 5.98
C HIS A 90 -5.80 -15.52 6.77
N GLN A 91 -6.89 -14.91 7.25
CA GLN A 91 -7.93 -15.63 7.99
C GLN A 91 -8.64 -16.66 7.10
N CYS A 92 -8.85 -16.38 5.81
CA CYS A 92 -9.35 -17.36 4.85
C CYS A 92 -8.38 -18.54 4.69
N ALA A 93 -7.07 -18.30 4.58
CA ALA A 93 -6.06 -19.36 4.51
C ALA A 93 -6.07 -20.26 5.78
N MET A 94 -6.40 -19.68 6.94
CA MET A 94 -6.47 -20.39 8.22
C MET A 94 -7.86 -21.02 8.52
N SER A 95 -8.87 -20.79 7.68
CA SER A 95 -10.29 -21.14 7.95
C SER A 95 -10.65 -22.64 7.93
N GLY A 96 -9.69 -23.55 7.76
CA GLY A 96 -9.94 -24.99 7.68
C GLY A 96 -10.33 -25.51 6.29
N ILE A 97 -10.35 -24.65 5.25
CA ILE A 97 -10.43 -25.03 3.83
C ILE A 97 -9.14 -24.58 3.12
N PRO A 98 -7.99 -25.25 3.35
CA PRO A 98 -6.69 -24.63 3.12
C PRO A 98 -6.43 -24.29 1.66
N VAL A 99 -6.85 -25.15 0.71
CA VAL A 99 -6.61 -24.91 -0.72
C VAL A 99 -7.37 -23.69 -1.23
N ALA A 100 -8.66 -23.58 -0.92
CA ALA A 100 -9.46 -22.43 -1.33
C ALA A 100 -9.02 -21.15 -0.59
N GLY A 101 -8.75 -21.26 0.71
CA GLY A 101 -8.28 -20.16 1.54
C GLY A 101 -6.94 -19.58 1.07
N MET A 102 -5.96 -20.44 0.78
CA MET A 102 -4.68 -20.02 0.18
C MET A 102 -4.87 -19.39 -1.20
N GLY A 103 -5.80 -19.91 -2.01
CA GLY A 103 -6.15 -19.32 -3.30
C GLY A 103 -6.69 -17.90 -3.16
N VAL A 104 -7.61 -17.67 -2.22
CA VAL A 104 -8.15 -16.33 -1.91
C VAL A 104 -7.04 -15.39 -1.43
N ALA A 105 -6.19 -15.84 -0.50
CA ALA A 105 -5.07 -15.06 -0.01
C ALA A 105 -4.14 -14.62 -1.15
N GLY A 106 -3.73 -15.56 -2.02
CA GLY A 106 -2.87 -15.26 -3.16
C GLY A 106 -3.51 -14.32 -4.20
N LEU A 107 -4.83 -14.43 -4.43
CA LEU A 107 -5.55 -13.50 -5.31
C LEU A 107 -5.57 -12.08 -4.73
N ILE A 108 -5.83 -11.95 -3.43
CA ILE A 108 -5.80 -10.66 -2.74
C ILE A 108 -4.39 -10.06 -2.81
N GLU A 109 -3.37 -10.80 -2.39
CA GLU A 109 -1.98 -10.34 -2.42
C GLU A 109 -1.54 -9.95 -3.84
N GLY A 110 -1.86 -10.77 -4.84
CA GLY A 110 -1.57 -10.51 -6.24
C GLY A 110 -2.26 -9.24 -6.75
N TYR A 111 -3.53 -9.05 -6.40
CA TYR A 111 -4.28 -7.83 -6.75
C TYR A 111 -3.65 -6.57 -6.14
N LEU A 112 -3.31 -6.61 -4.84
CA LEU A 112 -2.67 -5.49 -4.14
C LEU A 112 -1.29 -5.17 -4.75
N LEU A 113 -0.48 -6.19 -4.99
CA LEU A 113 0.85 -6.05 -5.58
C LEU A 113 0.79 -5.40 -6.96
N LEU A 114 -0.09 -5.89 -7.84
CA LEU A 114 -0.25 -5.35 -9.18
C LEU A 114 -0.78 -3.91 -9.16
N THR A 115 -1.73 -3.62 -8.26
CA THR A 115 -2.29 -2.26 -8.11
C THR A 115 -1.22 -1.26 -7.71
N GLU A 116 -0.35 -1.60 -6.76
CA GLU A 116 0.73 -0.71 -6.35
C GLU A 116 1.84 -0.59 -7.40
N ALA A 117 2.18 -1.68 -8.10
CA ALA A 117 3.13 -1.63 -9.21
C ALA A 117 2.68 -0.65 -10.30
N VAL A 118 1.38 -0.66 -10.65
CA VAL A 118 0.80 0.29 -11.59
C VAL A 118 0.83 1.72 -11.03
N SER A 119 0.48 1.91 -9.76
CA SER A 119 0.49 3.23 -9.12
C SER A 119 1.89 3.88 -9.11
N VAL A 120 2.92 3.10 -8.77
CA VAL A 120 4.33 3.52 -8.84
C VAL A 120 4.73 3.87 -10.27
N ALA A 121 4.39 3.00 -11.22
CA ALA A 121 4.66 3.23 -12.64
C ALA A 121 4.04 4.55 -13.14
N GLU A 122 2.81 4.87 -12.74
CA GLU A 122 2.18 6.14 -13.09
C GLU A 122 2.88 7.36 -12.48
N ASN A 123 3.26 7.29 -11.20
CA ASN A 123 3.97 8.38 -10.55
C ASN A 123 5.32 8.62 -11.21
N LEU A 124 6.05 7.56 -11.58
CA LEU A 124 7.32 7.67 -12.30
C LEU A 124 7.14 8.28 -13.68
N ASP A 125 6.13 7.88 -14.46
CA ASP A 125 5.83 8.50 -15.76
C ASP A 125 5.51 10.00 -15.61
N ARG A 126 4.71 10.37 -14.61
CA ARG A 126 4.39 11.77 -14.30
C ARG A 126 5.63 12.61 -13.95
N ILE A 127 6.56 12.04 -13.19
CA ILE A 127 7.83 12.69 -12.85
C ILE A 127 8.72 12.80 -14.09
N ALA A 128 8.87 11.72 -14.86
CA ALA A 128 9.71 11.70 -16.06
C ALA A 128 9.25 12.76 -17.08
N LEU A 129 7.93 12.82 -17.34
CA LEU A 129 7.33 13.83 -18.22
C LEU A 129 7.50 15.26 -17.72
N HIS A 130 7.61 15.48 -16.40
CA HIS A 130 7.90 16.80 -15.86
C HIS A 130 9.33 17.28 -16.18
N TYR A 131 10.27 16.35 -16.34
CA TYR A 131 11.68 16.63 -16.65
C TYR A 131 12.01 16.39 -18.14
N ASP A 132 11.00 16.35 -19.01
CA ASP A 132 11.17 16.07 -20.45
C ASP A 132 11.85 14.73 -20.78
N ILE A 133 11.78 13.77 -19.84
CA ILE A 133 12.26 12.39 -20.03
C ILE A 133 11.09 11.54 -20.52
N THR A 134 11.26 10.91 -21.69
CA THR A 134 10.25 9.99 -22.24
C THR A 134 10.60 8.54 -21.91
N LEU A 135 9.61 7.79 -21.41
CA LEU A 135 9.71 6.36 -21.12
C LEU A 135 8.69 5.60 -21.98
N PRO A 136 8.99 5.32 -23.28
CA PRO A 136 7.99 4.81 -24.23
C PRO A 136 7.35 3.49 -23.82
N PHE A 137 8.15 2.57 -23.26
CA PHE A 137 7.67 1.29 -22.74
C PHE A 137 6.62 1.48 -21.64
N LEU A 138 6.90 2.37 -20.68
CA LEU A 138 6.01 2.65 -19.55
C LEU A 138 4.69 3.26 -20.03
N GLN A 139 4.76 4.17 -21.00
CA GLN A 139 3.56 4.79 -21.58
C GLN A 139 2.71 3.77 -22.34
N HIS A 140 3.31 2.87 -23.13
CA HIS A 140 2.57 1.81 -23.81
C HIS A 140 1.93 0.84 -22.83
N LEU A 141 2.66 0.43 -21.79
CA LEU A 141 2.16 -0.45 -20.73
C LEU A 141 0.99 0.20 -19.98
N LEU A 142 1.13 1.43 -19.52
CA LEU A 142 0.08 2.16 -18.81
C LEU A 142 -1.14 2.41 -19.71
N LYS A 143 -0.94 2.72 -20.99
CA LYS A 143 -2.04 2.86 -21.97
C LYS A 143 -2.79 1.54 -22.13
N TYR A 144 -2.09 0.42 -22.28
CA TYR A 144 -2.70 -0.90 -22.39
C TYR A 144 -3.54 -1.23 -21.16
N LEU A 145 -2.98 -1.05 -19.96
CA LEU A 145 -3.68 -1.31 -18.70
C LEU A 145 -4.93 -0.43 -18.53
N LYS A 146 -4.84 0.86 -18.83
CA LYS A 146 -5.99 1.79 -18.78
C LYS A 146 -7.04 1.55 -19.85
N HIS A 147 -6.63 1.04 -21.00
CA HIS A 147 -7.55 0.73 -22.09
C HIS A 147 -8.53 -0.38 -21.69
N GLN A 148 -8.03 -1.41 -20.99
CA GLN A 148 -8.86 -2.51 -20.49
C GLN A 148 -9.90 -2.04 -19.46
N GLU A 149 -9.50 -1.15 -18.55
CA GLU A 149 -10.40 -0.59 -17.53
C GLU A 149 -11.56 0.21 -18.16
N ARG A 150 -11.30 0.99 -19.21
CA ARG A 150 -12.32 1.82 -19.89
C ARG A 150 -13.34 1.00 -20.68
N ILE A 151 -12.96 -0.15 -21.22
CA ILE A 151 -13.88 -1.04 -21.94
C ILE A 151 -14.87 -1.66 -20.95
N HIS A 152 -14.39 -2.11 -19.79
CA HIS A 152 -15.22 -2.74 -18.77
C HIS A 152 -16.29 -1.78 -18.21
N VAL A 153 -15.93 -0.52 -17.89
CA VAL A 153 -16.89 0.48 -17.38
C VAL A 153 -17.97 0.84 -18.42
N ARG A 154 -17.63 0.81 -19.71
CA ARG A 154 -18.58 1.13 -20.80
C ARG A 154 -19.57 -0.01 -21.07
N SER A 155 -19.17 -1.27 -20.90
CA SER A 155 -20.08 -2.40 -21.04
C SER A 155 -21.07 -2.51 -19.87
N THR A 156 -20.65 -2.20 -18.64
CA THR A 156 -21.57 -2.17 -17.47
C THR A 156 -22.63 -1.08 -17.60
N ARG A 157 -22.26 0.11 -18.11
CA ARG A 157 -23.23 1.20 -18.33
C ARG A 157 -24.22 0.92 -19.46
N ARG A 158 -23.80 0.25 -20.54
CA ARG A 158 -24.73 -0.13 -21.63
C ARG A 158 -25.65 -1.28 -21.26
N GLY A 159 -25.23 -2.20 -20.39
CA GLY A 159 -26.08 -3.29 -19.90
C GLY A 159 -27.20 -2.82 -18.96
N GLY A 160 -26.94 -1.79 -18.14
CA GLY A 160 -27.94 -1.24 -17.22
C GLY A 160 -29.04 -0.40 -17.87
N ASP A 161 -28.81 0.16 -19.06
CA ASP A 161 -29.81 0.98 -19.79
C ASP A 161 -30.84 0.13 -20.57
N VAL A 162 -30.59 -1.16 -20.75
CA VAL A 162 -31.46 -2.06 -21.54
C VAL A 162 -32.47 -2.82 -20.68
N ASP A 163 -32.22 -2.98 -19.38
CA ASP A 163 -33.06 -3.73 -18.43
C ASP A 163 -34.04 -2.84 -17.63
N GLY A 164 -34.12 -1.55 -17.99
CA GLY A 164 -34.94 -0.52 -17.32
C GLY A 164 -36.19 -0.09 -18.11
N ARG A 165 -36.69 -0.90 -19.05
CA ARG A 165 -37.94 -0.63 -19.79
C ARG A 165 -38.91 -1.78 -19.71
#